data_AF-A0A2T0LYT9-F1
#
_entry.id   AF-A0A2T0LYT9-F1
#
_cell.length_a   1.000
_cell.length_b   1.000
_cell.length_c   1.000
_cell.angle_alpha   90.00
_cell.angle_beta   90.00
_cell.angle_gamma   90.00
#
_symmetry.space_group_name_H-M   'P 1'
#
loop_
_entity.id
_entity.type
_entity.pdbx_description
1 polymer ?
#
loop_
_entity_poly.entity_id
_entity_poly.type
_entity_poly.pdbx_seq_one_letter_code
_entity_poly.pdbx_strand_id
1 'polypeptide(L)' 'MEDETRRVLAALAALGDALPHTIAALRDGALPVPAQREVAARLIEAGEALDEHADHQAAASNGHTDGFGAAGAECHDED' A
#
# COMPACT_ATOMS: atom_id res chain seq x y z
N MET A 1 -3.75 -10.60 2.02
CA MET A 1 -4.90 -9.76 1.60
C MET A 1 -5.67 -9.17 2.78
N GLU A 2 -6.57 -9.86 3.48
CA GLU A 2 -7.38 -9.20 4.54
C GLU A 2 -6.58 -8.77 5.78
N ASP A 3 -5.69 -9.63 6.29
CA ASP A 3 -4.83 -9.29 7.43
C ASP A 3 -3.82 -8.18 7.10
N GLU A 4 -3.35 -8.18 5.85
CA GLU A 4 -2.40 -7.19 5.32
C GLU A 4 -3.06 -5.82 5.13
N THR A 5 -4.26 -5.78 4.55
CA THR A 5 -5.07 -4.56 4.43
C THR A 5 -5.35 -3.99 5.83
N ARG A 6 -5.71 -4.84 6.80
CA ARG A 6 -5.89 -4.41 8.20
C ARG A 6 -4.62 -3.82 8.80
N ARG A 7 -3.45 -4.40 8.52
CA ARG A 7 -2.16 -3.89 9.00
C ARG A 7 -1.84 -2.51 8.41
N VAL A 8 -2.03 -2.33 7.10
CA VAL A 8 -1.80 -1.05 6.43
C VAL A 8 -2.76 0.01 6.95
N LEU A 9 -4.05 -0.30 7.09
CA LEU A 9 -5.04 0.62 7.65
C LEU A 9 -4.72 1.02 9.09
N ALA A 10 -4.26 0.08 9.92
CA ALA A 10 -3.86 0.38 11.29
C ALA A 10 -2.63 1.33 11.34
N ALA A 11 -1.64 1.10 10.47
CA ALA A 11 -0.46 1.97 10.36
C ALA A 11 -0.85 3.38 9.90
N LEU A 12 -1.71 3.51 8.89
CA LEU A 12 -2.20 4.80 8.39
C LEU A 12 -3.06 5.53 9.42
N ALA A 13 -3.91 4.83 10.17
CA ALA A 13 -4.71 5.42 11.23
C ALA A 13 -3.82 5.97 12.36
N ALA A 14 -2.87 5.17 12.84
CA ALA A 14 -1.93 5.60 13.88
C ALA A 14 -1.10 6.81 13.44
N LEU A 15 -0.71 6.85 12.17
CA LEU A 15 -0.02 8.01 11.60
C LEU A 15 -0.95 9.24 11.53
N GLY A 16 -2.20 9.06 11.10
CA GLY A 16 -3.21 10.11 11.04
C GLY A 16 -3.47 10.77 12.41
N ASP A 17 -3.51 9.97 13.48
CA ASP A 17 -3.70 10.47 14.85
C ASP A 17 -2.47 11.25 15.37
N ALA A 18 -1.27 10.82 15.00
CA ALA A 18 -0.01 11.41 15.48
C ALA A 18 0.43 12.65 14.69
N LEU A 19 0.08 12.73 13.40
CA LEU A 19 0.56 13.79 12.50
C LEU A 19 0.17 15.21 12.92
N PRO A 20 -1.07 15.52 13.34
CA PRO A 20 -1.44 16.88 13.74
C PRO A 20 -0.58 17.43 14.88
N HIS A 21 -0.34 16.60 15.89
CA HIS A 21 0.50 16.93 17.04
C HIS A 21 1.96 17.13 16.64
N THR A 22 2.47 16.26 15.77
CA THR A 22 3.83 16.33 15.26
C THR A 22 4.06 17.60 14.43
N ILE A 23 3.10 17.97 13.57
CA ILE A 23 3.14 19.19 12.77
C ILE A 23 3.14 20.43 13.67
N ALA A 24 2.30 20.45 14.71
CA ALA A 24 2.29 21.54 15.68
C ALA A 24 3.66 21.68 16.37
N ALA A 25 4.21 20.59 16.89
CA ALA A 25 5.52 20.58 17.55
C ALA A 25 6.68 21.01 16.62
N LEU A 26 6.62 20.64 15.33
CA LEU A 26 7.60 21.10 14.33
C LEU A 26 7.50 22.60 14.08
N ARG A 27 6.28 23.14 13.93
CA ARG A 27 6.05 24.58 13.73
C ARG A 27 6.54 25.41 14.91
N ASP A 28 6.35 24.90 16.11
CA ASP A 28 6.77 25.57 17.35
C ASP A 28 8.26 25.38 17.65
N GLY A 29 9.00 24.60 16.83
CA GLY A 29 10.40 24.25 17.09
C GLY A 29 10.59 23.37 18.34
N ALA A 30 9.51 22.79 18.87
CA ALA A 30 9.48 22.01 20.09
C ALA A 30 9.83 20.53 19.89
N LEU A 31 9.88 20.05 18.64
CA LEU A 31 10.20 18.66 18.33
C LEU A 31 11.72 18.46 18.23
N PRO A 32 12.37 17.72 19.15
CA PRO A 32 13.81 17.51 19.12
C PRO A 32 14.23 16.61 17.94
N VAL A 33 15.44 16.81 17.41
CA VAL A 33 15.96 16.09 16.23
C VAL A 33 15.81 14.56 16.31
N PRO A 34 16.09 13.87 17.45
CA PRO A 34 15.84 12.43 17.54
C PRO A 34 14.38 12.04 17.30
N ALA A 35 13.42 12.82 17.83
CA ALA A 35 12.00 12.58 17.61
C ALA A 35 11.59 12.87 16.16
N GLN A 36 12.20 13.87 15.51
CA GLN A 36 12.00 14.13 14.08
C GLN A 36 12.44 12.92 13.23
N ARG A 37 13.58 12.30 13.56
CA ARG A 37 14.09 11.10 12.88
C ARG A 37 13.17 9.89 13.10
N GLU A 38 12.64 9.73 14.31
CA GLU A 38 11.69 8.67 14.61
C GLU A 38 10.39 8.80 13.80
N VAL A 39 9.84 10.02 13.72
CA VAL A 39 8.67 10.31 12.87
C VAL A 39 8.98 9.99 11.41
N ALA A 40 10.15 10.41 10.91
CA ALA A 40 10.55 10.14 9.53
C ALA A 40 10.64 8.63 9.26
N ALA A 41 11.20 7.83 10.17
CA ALA A 41 11.27 6.39 10.04
C ALA A 41 9.87 5.75 9.97
N ARG A 42 8.93 6.19 10.82
CA ARG A 42 7.55 5.69 10.80
C ARG A 42 6.80 6.04 9.51
N LEU A 43 7.05 7.23 8.95
CA LEU A 43 6.50 7.64 7.66
C LEU A 43 6.99 6.77 6.51
N ILE A 44 8.29 6.43 6.52
CA ILE A 44 8.90 5.53 5.52
C ILE A 44 8.28 4.13 5.63
N GLU A 45 8.22 3.56 6.84
CA GLU A 45 7.66 2.23 7.06
C GLU A 45 6.17 2.14 6.64
N ALA A 46 5.37 3.16 6.96
CA ALA A 46 3.98 3.21 6.53
C ALA A 46 3.84 3.36 5.01
N GLY A 47 4.74 4.10 4.36
CA GLY A 47 4.81 4.24 2.92
C GLY A 47 5.17 2.93 2.22
N GLU A 48 6.19 2.22 2.71
CA GLU A 48 6.60 0.91 2.20
C GLU A 48 5.46 -0.12 2.31
N ALA A 49 4.76 -0.15 3.45
CA ALA A 49 3.62 -1.05 3.64
C ALA A 49 2.45 -0.75 2.68
N LEU A 50 2.23 0.54 2.36
CA LEU A 50 1.21 0.93 1.39
C LEU A 50 1.60 0.57 -0.05
N ASP A 51 2.88 0.74 -0.40
CA ASP A 51 3.43 0.40 -1.71
C ASP A 51 3.34 -1.11 -1.97
N GLU A 52 3.79 -1.93 -1.01
CA GLU A 52 3.68 -3.40 -1.07
C GLU A 52 2.21 -3.84 -1.25
N HIS A 53 1.29 -3.20 -0.54
CA HIS A 53 -0.13 -3.48 -0.68
C HIS A 53 -0.67 -3.11 -2.09
N ALA A 54 -0.22 -1.99 -2.65
CA ALA A 54 -0.60 -1.59 -4.01
C ALA A 54 -0.06 -2.58 -5.05
N ASP A 55 1.18 -3.04 -4.90
CA ASP A 55 1.78 -4.06 -5.75
C ASP A 55 1.03 -5.38 -5.68
N HIS A 56 0.66 -5.83 -4.48
CA HIS A 56 -0.17 -7.02 -4.30
C HIS A 56 -1.56 -6.87 -4.92
N GLN A 57 -2.20 -5.70 -4.81
CA GLN A 57 -3.47 -5.44 -5.49
C GLN A 57 -3.32 -5.46 -7.02
N ALA A 58 -2.26 -4.86 -7.56
CA ALA A 58 -1.98 -4.86 -8.98
C ALA A 58 -1.72 -6.29 -9.50
N ALA A 59 -0.93 -7.08 -8.78
CA ALA A 59 -0.67 -8.48 -9.11
C ALA A 59 -1.95 -9.34 -9.06
N ALA A 60 -2.81 -9.14 -8.05
CA ALA A 60 -4.09 -9.85 -7.94
C ALA A 60 -5.07 -9.45 -9.06
N SER A 61 -5.08 -8.18 -9.46
CA SER A 61 -5.89 -7.69 -10.58
C SER A 61 -5.42 -8.23 -11.93
N ASN A 62 -4.11 -8.32 -12.15
CA ASN A 62 -3.51 -8.83 -13.39
C ASN A 62 -3.53 -10.37 -13.46
N GLY A 63 -3.54 -11.06 -12.32
CA GLY A 63 -3.69 -12.52 -12.27
C GLY A 63 -5.09 -13.02 -12.65
N HIS A 64 -6.09 -12.15 -12.78
CA HIS A 64 -7.44 -12.52 -13.17
C HIS A 64 -7.68 -12.49 -14.69
N THR A 65 -6.73 -12.01 -15.50
CA THR A 65 -6.86 -11.98 -16.97
C THR A 65 -6.29 -13.19 -17.71
N ASP A 66 -5.59 -14.10 -17.04
CA ASP A 66 -4.99 -15.30 -17.67
C ASP A 66 -5.85 -16.57 -17.55
N GLY A 67 -7.17 -16.46 -17.81
CA GLY A 67 -8.03 -17.64 -17.74
C GLY A 67 -9.43 -17.48 -18.29
N PHE A 68 -9.58 -17.29 -19.61
CA PHE A 68 -10.51 -17.97 -20.53
C PHE A 68 -10.80 -17.11 -21.76
N GLY A 69 -10.32 -17.52 -22.94
CA GLY A 69 -10.73 -16.90 -24.20
C GLY A 69 -9.84 -17.07 -25.44
N ALA A 70 -9.02 -18.12 -25.57
CA ALA A 70 -8.42 -18.49 -26.86
C ALA A 70 -8.11 -20.00 -26.96
N ALA A 71 -9.00 -20.85 -26.44
CA ALA A 71 -9.08 -22.26 -26.79
C ALA A 71 -10.46 -22.47 -27.43
N GLY A 72 -10.53 -22.27 -28.74
CA GLY A 72 -11.79 -22.31 -29.49
C GLY A 72 -11.66 -21.84 -30.93
N ALA A 73 -10.64 -22.33 -31.64
CA ALA A 73 -10.58 -22.25 -33.10
C ALA A 73 -10.02 -23.58 -33.64
N GLU A 74 -10.76 -24.65 -33.36
CA GLU A 74 -10.68 -25.90 -34.11
C GLU A 74 -11.99 -26.00 -34.92
N CYS A 75 -11.89 -26.60 -36.11
CA CYS A 75 -12.91 -26.79 -37.15
C CYS A 75 -13.00 -25.70 -38.24
N HIS A 76 -12.11 -25.80 -39.23
CA HIS A 76 -12.52 -25.60 -40.62
C HIS A 76 -11.96 -26.75 -41.47
N ASP A 77 -12.65 -27.88 -41.41
CA ASP A 77 -12.71 -28.89 -42.47
C ASP A 77 -14.04 -28.64 -43.18
N GLU A 78 -14.03 -28.05 -44.37
CA GLU A 78 -15.09 -28.20 -45.38
C GLU A 78 -14.45 -28.13 -46.79
N ASP A 79 -14.47 -29.31 -47.44
CA ASP A 79 -14.34 -29.70 -48.87
C ASP A 79 -13.56 -28.85 -49.90
#